data_AF-A0A537J8V4-F1
#
_entry.id   AF-A0A537J8V4-F1
#
_cell.length_a   1.000
_cell.length_b   1.000
_cell.length_c   1.000
_cell.angle_alpha   90.00
_cell.angle_beta   90.00
_cell.angle_gamma   90.00
#
_symmetry.space_group_name_H-M   'P 1'
#
loop_
_entity.id
_entity.type
_entity.pdbx_description
1 polymer ?
#
loop_
_entity_poly.entity_id
_entity_poly.type
_entity_poly.pdbx_seq_one_letter_code
_entity_poly.pdbx_strand_id
1 'polypeptide(L)'
;MKTAATVAQMLVRVTGVINIVLGVLLWTHHALRLLPVHMQVGYVLVLSLWVLALLAARAGVNPAFVGVAIVWGFLVPVLGAMQARLAVGNAHWAIQLLHLLVGMGAIGLAEGLAVRIKQERTHALQP
;
A
#
# COMPACT_ATOMS: atom_id res chain seq x y z
N MET A 1 20.31 -3.96 -3.11
CA MET A 1 19.07 -3.16 -3.35
C MET A 1 18.10 -3.81 -4.34
N LYS A 2 18.50 -4.27 -5.54
CA LYS A 2 17.55 -4.83 -6.55
C LYS A 2 16.71 -6.02 -6.04
N THR A 3 17.34 -6.98 -5.37
CA THR A 3 16.62 -8.13 -4.77
C THR A 3 15.62 -7.66 -3.72
N ALA A 4 16.05 -6.84 -2.76
CA ALA A 4 15.18 -6.28 -1.72
C ALA A 4 13.97 -5.51 -2.28
N ALA A 5 14.20 -4.64 -3.28
CA ALA A 5 13.13 -3.91 -3.94
C ALA A 5 12.17 -4.85 -4.70
N THR A 6 12.68 -5.92 -5.31
CA THR A 6 11.84 -6.90 -6.03
C THR A 6 11.00 -7.72 -5.05
N VAL A 7 11.58 -8.17 -3.94
CA VAL A 7 10.87 -8.89 -2.88
C VAL A 7 9.77 -8.01 -2.28
N ALA A 8 10.10 -6.77 -1.90
CA ALA A 8 9.11 -5.85 -1.35
C ALA A 8 7.98 -5.52 -2.35
N GLN A 9 8.31 -5.34 -3.63
CA GLN A 9 7.32 -5.15 -4.69
C GLN A 9 6.39 -6.38 -4.85
N MET A 10 6.95 -7.59 -4.84
CA MET A 10 6.14 -8.81 -4.92
C MET A 10 5.25 -8.99 -3.70
N LEU A 11 5.74 -8.66 -2.51
CA LEU A 11 4.92 -8.65 -1.29
C LEU A 11 3.76 -7.66 -1.43
N VAL A 12 3.98 -6.43 -1.89
CA VAL A 12 2.89 -5.47 -2.15
C VAL A 12 1.87 -6.04 -3.14
N ARG A 13 2.30 -6.64 -4.25
CA ARG A 13 1.38 -7.23 -5.23
C ARG A 13 0.50 -8.32 -4.63
N VAL A 14 1.12 -9.31 -3.96
CA VAL A 14 0.41 -10.44 -3.38
C VAL A 14 -0.55 -9.97 -2.28
N THR A 15 -0.05 -9.18 -1.33
CA THR A 15 -0.88 -8.62 -0.25
C THR A 15 -1.96 -7.68 -0.76
N GLY A 16 -1.69 -6.92 -1.83
CA GLY A 16 -2.65 -6.03 -2.47
C GLY A 16 -3.82 -6.77 -3.07
N VAL A 17 -3.57 -7.83 -3.84
CA VAL A 17 -4.64 -8.69 -4.39
C VAL A 17 -5.45 -9.33 -3.27
N ILE A 18 -4.78 -9.88 -2.25
CA ILE A 18 -5.47 -10.47 -1.08
C ILE A 18 -6.33 -9.43 -0.38
N ASN A 19 -5.83 -8.23 -0.13
CA ASN A 19 -6.58 -7.16 0.54
C ASN A 19 -7.77 -6.67 -0.28
N ILE A 20 -7.66 -6.58 -1.60
CA ILE A 20 -8.79 -6.21 -2.46
C ILE A 20 -9.89 -7.27 -2.35
N VAL A 21 -9.54 -8.56 -2.46
CA VAL A 21 -10.51 -9.66 -2.34
C VAL A 21 -11.16 -9.67 -0.97
N LEU A 22 -10.37 -9.61 0.11
CA LEU A 22 -10.89 -9.55 1.47
C LEU A 22 -11.74 -8.30 1.69
N GLY A 23 -11.32 -7.14 1.20
CA GLY A 23 -12.05 -5.88 1.30
C GLY A 23 -13.43 -5.94 0.64
N VAL A 24 -13.53 -6.55 -0.54
CA VAL A 24 -14.82 -6.75 -1.23
C VAL A 24 -15.72 -7.73 -0.48
N LEU A 25 -15.17 -8.83 0.05
CA LEU A 25 -15.93 -9.76 0.88
C LEU A 25 -16.49 -9.05 2.12
N LEU A 26 -15.64 -8.31 2.84
CA LEU A 26 -16.03 -7.56 4.04
C LEU A 26 -17.06 -6.46 3.73
N TRP A 27 -16.88 -5.73 2.63
CA TRP A 27 -17.82 -4.69 2.18
C TRP A 27 -19.20 -5.29 1.90
N THR A 28 -19.28 -6.43 1.25
CA THR A 28 -20.55 -7.13 0.95
C THR A 28 -21.09 -7.93 2.14
N HIS A 29 -20.55 -7.73 3.35
CA HIS A 29 -20.90 -8.44 4.59
C HIS A 29 -20.64 -9.96 4.55
N HIS A 30 -19.82 -10.43 3.62
CA HIS A 30 -19.34 -11.80 3.56
C HIS A 30 -18.06 -11.95 4.40
N ALA A 31 -17.93 -13.08 5.10
CA ALA A 31 -16.71 -13.46 5.80
C ALA A 31 -16.16 -12.40 6.81
N LEU A 32 -17.04 -11.68 7.52
CA LEU A 32 -16.66 -10.67 8.54
C LEU A 32 -15.65 -11.18 9.60
N ARG A 33 -15.64 -12.50 9.86
CA ARG A 33 -14.64 -13.17 10.72
C ARG A 33 -13.19 -13.04 10.23
N LEU A 34 -12.98 -12.70 8.95
CA LEU A 34 -11.66 -12.48 8.34
C LEU A 34 -11.19 -11.02 8.44
N LEU A 35 -11.93 -10.14 9.13
CA LEU A 35 -11.50 -8.76 9.37
C LEU A 35 -10.09 -8.66 9.98
N PRO A 36 -9.72 -9.45 11.02
CA PRO A 36 -8.36 -9.41 11.56
C PRO A 36 -7.29 -9.80 10.52
N VAL A 37 -7.60 -10.75 9.64
CA VAL A 37 -6.70 -11.19 8.57
C VAL A 37 -6.50 -10.07 7.55
N HIS A 38 -7.58 -9.39 7.13
CA HIS A 38 -7.50 -8.22 6.26
C HIS A 38 -6.60 -7.13 6.85
N MET A 39 -6.76 -6.83 8.15
CA MET A 39 -5.92 -5.84 8.83
C MET A 39 -4.44 -6.25 8.85
N GLN A 40 -4.14 -7.51 9.20
CA GLN A 40 -2.77 -8.03 9.23
C GLN A 40 -2.10 -7.99 7.84
N VAL A 41 -2.81 -8.43 6.80
CA VAL A 41 -2.32 -8.36 5.42
C VAL A 41 -2.14 -6.91 4.97
N GLY A 42 -3.04 -6.01 5.39
CA GLY A 42 -2.91 -4.55 5.25
C GLY A 42 -1.62 -3.99 5.86
N TYR A 43 -1.27 -4.41 7.07
CA TYR A 43 -0.01 -4.00 7.71
C TYR A 43 1.21 -4.49 6.94
N VAL A 44 1.21 -5.75 6.45
CA VAL A 44 2.32 -6.26 5.62
C VAL A 44 2.47 -5.45 4.33
N LEU A 45 1.36 -5.06 3.69
CA LEU A 45 1.37 -4.18 2.52
C LEU A 45 2.03 -2.83 2.83
N VAL A 46 1.60 -2.17 3.91
CA VAL A 46 2.13 -0.86 4.33
C VAL A 46 3.60 -0.93 4.69
N LEU A 47 4.03 -1.95 5.44
CA LEU A 47 5.43 -2.14 5.78
C LEU A 47 6.29 -2.36 4.52
N SER A 48 5.76 -3.11 3.54
CA SER A 48 6.44 -3.32 2.27
C SER A 48 6.56 -2.03 1.44
N LEU A 49 5.53 -1.17 1.45
CA LEU A 49 5.58 0.17 0.87
C LEU A 49 6.65 1.03 1.54
N TRP A 50 6.74 1.04 2.88
CA TRP A 50 7.77 1.80 3.59
C TRP A 50 9.18 1.27 3.33
N VAL A 51 9.37 -0.05 3.22
CA VAL A 51 10.64 -0.63 2.77
C VAL A 51 11.02 -0.08 1.39
N LEU A 52 10.08 -0.04 0.44
CA LEU A 52 10.32 0.55 -0.88
C LEU A 52 10.63 2.05 -0.80
N ALA A 53 9.94 2.82 0.05
CA ALA A 53 10.20 4.24 0.23
C ALA A 53 11.62 4.49 0.78
N LEU A 54 12.06 3.72 1.77
CA LEU A 54 13.41 3.81 2.32
C LEU A 54 14.49 3.37 1.33
N LEU A 55 14.22 2.36 0.50
CA LEU A 55 15.12 1.94 -0.58
C LEU A 55 15.20 3.00 -1.68
N ALA A 56 14.08 3.64 -2.01
CA ALA A 56 14.00 4.74 -2.98
C ALA A 56 14.77 5.97 -2.50
N ALA A 57 14.64 6.35 -1.23
CA ALA A 57 15.44 7.41 -0.63
C ALA A 57 16.95 7.14 -0.77
N ARG A 58 17.38 5.91 -0.47
CA ARG A 58 18.79 5.50 -0.63
C ARG A 58 19.26 5.43 -2.08
N ALA A 59 18.35 5.19 -3.02
CA ALA A 59 18.64 5.16 -4.45
C ALA A 59 18.62 6.55 -5.10
N GLY A 60 18.37 7.63 -4.34
CA GLY A 60 18.34 8.99 -4.89
C GLY A 60 17.03 9.37 -5.59
N VAL A 61 15.97 8.58 -5.41
CA VAL A 61 14.64 8.92 -5.96
C VAL A 61 14.14 10.22 -5.33
N ASN A 62 13.42 11.03 -6.11
CA ASN A 62 12.84 12.30 -5.68
C ASN A 62 12.22 12.24 -4.26
N PRO A 63 12.67 13.11 -3.32
CA PRO A 63 12.28 13.04 -1.92
C PRO A 63 10.81 13.36 -1.68
N ALA A 64 10.17 14.18 -2.52
CA ALA A 64 8.74 14.46 -2.42
C ALA A 64 7.92 13.18 -2.70
N PHE A 65 8.32 12.39 -3.69
CA PHE A 65 7.64 11.13 -4.02
C PHE A 65 7.81 10.08 -2.89
N VAL A 66 9.01 10.00 -2.30
CA VAL A 66 9.26 9.20 -1.10
C VAL A 66 8.39 9.66 0.07
N GLY A 67 8.31 10.97 0.31
CA GLY A 67 7.49 11.56 1.38
C GLY A 67 6.01 11.23 1.23
N VAL A 68 5.47 11.33 0.00
CA VAL A 68 4.08 10.93 -0.30
C VAL A 68 3.85 9.46 0.06
N ALA A 69 4.76 8.55 -0.31
CA ALA A 69 4.63 7.13 0.02
C ALA A 69 4.65 6.86 1.53
N ILE A 70 5.47 7.58 2.30
CA ILE A 70 5.52 7.45 3.76
C ILE A 70 4.19 7.88 4.37
N VAL A 71 3.70 9.07 4.01
CA VAL A 71 2.41 9.62 4.50
C VAL A 71 1.26 8.70 4.12
N TRP A 72 1.25 8.19 2.88
CA TRP A 72 0.22 7.28 2.40
C TRP A 72 0.18 5.97 3.18
N GLY A 73 1.36 5.47 3.60
CA GLY A 73 1.46 4.29 4.46
C GLY A 73 0.82 4.48 5.84
N PHE A 74 0.73 5.70 6.36
CA PHE A 74 -0.06 6.00 7.56
C PHE A 74 -1.54 6.17 7.26
N LEU A 75 -1.87 6.81 6.13
CA LEU A 75 -3.25 7.09 5.73
C LEU A 75 -4.08 5.80 5.60
N VAL A 76 -3.51 4.75 4.98
CA VAL A 76 -4.19 3.46 4.78
C VAL A 76 -4.70 2.84 6.10
N PRO A 77 -3.85 2.53 7.10
CA PRO A 77 -4.29 1.87 8.33
C PRO A 77 -5.14 2.79 9.23
N VAL A 78 -4.87 4.10 9.25
CA VAL A 78 -5.69 5.05 10.01
C VAL A 78 -7.10 5.10 9.45
N LEU A 79 -7.26 5.28 8.14
CA LEU A 79 -8.58 5.28 7.50
C LEU A 79 -9.29 3.94 7.70
N GLY A 80 -8.59 2.82 7.54
CA GLY A 80 -9.16 1.48 7.73
C GLY A 80 -9.63 1.22 9.16
N ALA A 81 -8.84 1.62 10.17
CA ALA A 81 -9.21 1.48 11.58
C ALA A 81 -10.40 2.37 11.97
N MET A 82 -10.51 3.55 11.36
CA MET A 82 -11.61 4.47 11.58
C MET A 82 -12.86 4.14 10.76
N GLN A 83 -12.74 3.36 9.67
CA GLN A 83 -13.80 3.11 8.70
C GLN A 83 -15.13 2.74 9.35
N ALA A 84 -15.14 1.77 10.26
CA ALA A 84 -16.36 1.28 10.92
C ALA A 84 -17.12 2.35 11.75
N ARG A 85 -16.46 3.47 12.08
CA ARG A 85 -17.01 4.57 12.87
C ARG A 85 -17.35 5.80 12.03
N LEU A 86 -16.95 5.83 10.76
CA LEU A 86 -17.15 6.96 9.86
C LEU A 86 -18.41 6.76 9.01
N ALA A 87 -19.18 7.84 8.86
CA ALA A 87 -20.35 7.92 7.97
C ALA A 87 -21.31 6.72 8.07
N VAL A 88 -21.68 6.32 9.30
CA VAL A 88 -22.55 5.17 9.56
C VAL A 88 -23.91 5.34 8.88
N GLY A 89 -24.48 4.26 8.32
CA GLY A 89 -25.74 4.27 7.59
C GLY A 89 -25.56 4.37 6.07
N ASN A 90 -26.44 5.07 5.36
CA ASN A 90 -26.46 5.11 3.89
C ASN A 90 -25.21 5.76 3.26
N ALA A 91 -24.40 6.50 4.02
CA ALA A 91 -23.17 7.11 3.53
C ALA A 91 -21.93 6.20 3.70
N HIS A 92 -22.07 5.05 4.36
CA HIS A 92 -20.92 4.22 4.76
C HIS A 92 -20.18 3.63 3.57
N TRP A 93 -20.89 3.31 2.49
CA TRP A 93 -20.30 2.81 1.24
C TRP A 93 -19.27 3.77 0.65
N ALA A 94 -19.43 5.10 0.84
CA ALA A 94 -18.50 6.08 0.33
C ALA A 94 -17.15 6.01 1.04
N ILE A 95 -17.15 5.73 2.36
CA ILE A 95 -15.92 5.52 3.13
C ILE A 95 -15.27 4.19 2.74
N GLN A 96 -16.06 3.14 2.51
CA GLN A 96 -15.55 1.85 2.02
C GLN A 96 -14.88 1.99 0.65
N LEU A 97 -15.50 2.73 -0.28
CA LEU A 97 -14.93 3.03 -1.59
C LEU A 97 -13.67 3.89 -1.46
N LEU A 98 -13.69 4.93 -0.62
CA LEU A 98 -12.52 5.78 -0.37
C LEU A 98 -11.35 4.95 0.16
N HIS A 99 -11.58 4.07 1.13
CA HIS A 99 -10.54 3.20 1.68
C HIS A 99 -9.97 2.24 0.63
N LEU A 100 -10.83 1.65 -0.21
CA LEU A 100 -10.39 0.82 -1.34
C LEU A 100 -9.48 1.60 -2.30
N LEU A 101 -9.88 2.82 -2.70
CA LEU A 101 -9.09 3.66 -3.59
C LEU A 101 -7.76 4.09 -2.96
N VAL A 102 -7.76 4.43 -1.67
CA VAL A 102 -6.55 4.74 -0.90
C VAL A 102 -5.63 3.51 -0.83
N GLY A 103 -6.17 2.31 -0.59
CA GLY A 103 -5.42 1.05 -0.64
C GLY A 103 -4.80 0.79 -2.02
N MET A 104 -5.55 0.99 -3.10
CA MET A 104 -5.03 0.89 -4.47
C MET A 104 -3.94 1.92 -4.76
N GLY A 105 -4.07 3.14 -4.23
CA GLY A 105 -3.04 4.17 -4.29
C GLY A 105 -1.72 3.71 -3.66
N ALA A 106 -1.76 2.96 -2.56
CA ALA A 106 -0.58 2.40 -1.92
C ALA A 106 0.15 1.40 -2.84
N ILE A 107 -0.61 0.57 -3.56
CA ILE A 107 -0.07 -0.37 -4.57
C ILE A 107 0.60 0.42 -5.71
N GLY A 108 -0.08 1.44 -6.25
CA GLY A 108 0.45 2.29 -7.31
C GLY A 108 1.76 3.00 -6.92
N LEU A 109 1.81 3.56 -5.71
CA LEU A 109 3.02 4.20 -5.16
C LEU A 109 4.18 3.20 -5.03
N ALA A 110 3.91 1.99 -4.52
CA ALA A 110 4.91 0.94 -4.39
C ALA A 110 5.49 0.53 -5.77
N GLU A 111 4.63 0.33 -6.77
CA GLU A 111 5.07 0.02 -8.14
C GLU A 111 5.93 1.16 -8.71
N GLY A 112 5.49 2.40 -8.54
CA GLY A 112 6.22 3.59 -8.99
C GLY A 112 7.60 3.75 -8.35
N LEU A 113 7.73 3.44 -7.05
CA LEU A 113 9.01 3.46 -6.33
C LEU A 113 9.91 2.32 -6.80
N ALA A 114 9.39 1.10 -6.93
CA ALA A 114 10.14 -0.07 -7.35
C ALA A 114 10.75 0.09 -8.75
N VAL A 115 10.02 0.72 -9.69
CA VAL A 115 10.53 1.05 -11.03
C VAL A 115 11.68 2.05 -10.95
N ARG A 116 11.50 3.16 -10.23
CA ARG A 116 12.52 4.22 -10.10
C ARG A 116 13.79 3.73 -9.42
N ILE A 117 13.70 2.92 -8.37
CA ILE A 117 14.86 2.27 -7.73
C ILE A 117 15.69 1.47 -8.74
N LYS A 118 15.02 0.76 -9.66
CA LYS A 118 15.71 -0.07 -10.67
C LYS A 118 16.34 0.80 -11.78
N GLN A 119 15.73 1.94 -12.11
CA GLN A 119 16.23 2.90 -13.10
C GLN A 119 17.47 3.65 -12.59
N GLU A 120 17.40 4.25 -11.39
CA GLU A 120 18.52 5.02 -10.81
C GLU A 120 19.79 4.17 -10.64
N ARG A 121 19.62 2.89 -10.27
CA ARG A 121 20.74 1.95 -10.21
C ARG A 121 21.38 1.71 -11.57
N THR A 122 20.60 1.74 -12.65
CA THR A 122 21.11 1.51 -14.00
C THR A 122 21.94 2.71 -14.47
N HIS A 123 21.48 3.92 -14.18
CA HIS A 123 22.24 5.15 -14.43
C HIS A 123 23.56 5.19 -13.64
N ALA A 124 23.54 4.82 -12.36
CA ALA A 124 24.76 4.77 -11.53
C ALA A 124 25.82 3.75 -12.00
N LEU A 125 25.49 2.84 -12.91
CA LEU A 125 26.41 1.84 -13.46
C LEU A 125 26.95 2.22 -14.85
N GLN A 126 26.49 3.32 -15.45
CA GLN A 126 27.00 3.84 -16.72
C GLN A 126 28.07 4.90 -16.44
N PRO A 127 29.31 4.73 -16.92
CA PRO A 127 30.42 5.66 -16.69
C PRO A 127 30.28 6.97 -17.47
#